data_AF-A0A8H6SSG2-F1
#
_entry.id   AF-A0A8H6SSG2-F1
#
_cell.length_a   1.000
_cell.length_b   1.000
_cell.length_c   1.000
_cell.angle_alpha   90.00
_cell.angle_beta   90.00
_cell.angle_gamma   90.00
#
_symmetry.space_group_name_H-M   'P 1'
#
loop_
_entity.id
_entity.type
_entity.pdbx_description
1 polymer ?
#
loop_
_entity_poly.entity_id
_entity_poly.type
_entity_poly.pdbx_seq_one_letter_code
_entity_poly.pdbx_strand_id
1 'polypeptide(L)'
;MSTKTRNALSRAAACFCDIDNGFLTCSDPGHRHLETVHKKRDKAMFQLRTRVARSGVSNPEDAFEAEITAEEFEEMEILSGDCPATKDPNGNRKIRALFGRRKSHNEQIIVRPCGMIIARATFFGSETVTQTAVGAFTCLTFRTKDSMPDIVFYDNNCSLYKHLVHVEDPLVKTVGFPVDVFHWECKHKKNTVECSYHCSPLLFPELIGEQKAWHFNSSIAEQTNVWLGGFHAILREMGASKFDFFLDEMIMRKNKLTLAKLEAEGACPGLRPL
;
A
#
# COMPACT_ATOMS: atom_id res chain seq x y z
N MET A 1 -3.82 26.55 -39.76
CA MET A 1 -3.74 25.13 -39.36
C MET A 1 -4.53 24.97 -38.06
N SER A 2 -5.65 24.25 -38.12
CA SER A 2 -6.56 24.04 -36.97
C SER A 2 -5.95 23.01 -36.02
N THR A 3 -5.69 23.42 -34.78
CA THR A 3 -5.38 22.53 -33.66
C THR A 3 -6.58 21.65 -33.38
N LYS A 4 -6.56 20.39 -33.84
CA LYS A 4 -7.54 19.38 -33.42
C LYS A 4 -7.38 19.17 -31.92
N THR A 5 -8.33 19.69 -31.14
CA THR A 5 -8.54 19.32 -29.75
C THR A 5 -8.71 17.80 -29.71
N ARG A 6 -7.81 17.07 -29.05
CA ARG A 6 -8.01 15.64 -28.81
C ARG A 6 -9.25 15.50 -27.92
N ASN A 7 -10.28 14.83 -28.41
CA ASN A 7 -11.43 14.46 -27.58
C ASN A 7 -10.95 13.59 -26.41
N ALA A 8 -11.56 13.75 -25.25
CA ALA A 8 -11.25 12.92 -24.10
C ALA A 8 -11.77 11.49 -24.33
N LEU A 9 -10.99 10.49 -23.95
CA LEU A 9 -11.36 9.08 -24.07
C LEU A 9 -12.26 8.63 -22.91
N SER A 10 -13.13 7.65 -23.20
CA SER A 10 -13.98 6.97 -22.22
C SER A 10 -13.16 6.40 -21.05
N ARG A 11 -13.71 6.51 -19.83
CA ARG A 11 -13.10 5.97 -18.60
C ARG A 11 -13.33 4.48 -18.37
N ALA A 12 -14.05 3.81 -19.28
CA ALA A 12 -14.17 2.37 -19.27
C ALA A 12 -12.83 1.71 -19.67
N ALA A 13 -12.40 0.70 -18.91
CA ALA A 13 -11.15 0.00 -19.16
C ALA A 13 -11.15 -0.64 -20.56
N ALA A 14 -10.02 -0.51 -21.26
CA ALA A 14 -9.84 -1.00 -22.64
C ALA A 14 -10.84 -0.42 -23.67
N CYS A 15 -11.48 0.71 -23.37
CA CYS A 15 -12.29 1.45 -24.34
C CYS A 15 -11.46 2.58 -24.98
N PHE A 16 -11.45 2.64 -26.30
CA PHE A 16 -10.74 3.67 -27.08
C PHE A 16 -11.71 4.66 -27.75
N CYS A 17 -12.99 4.61 -27.41
CA CYS A 17 -14.00 5.52 -27.93
C CYS A 17 -13.97 6.86 -27.20
N ASP A 18 -14.33 7.92 -27.90
CA ASP A 18 -14.51 9.25 -27.31
C ASP A 18 -15.65 9.26 -26.29
N ILE A 19 -15.53 10.14 -25.28
CA ILE A 19 -16.63 10.43 -24.37
C ILE A 19 -17.79 11.09 -25.12
N ASP A 20 -19.00 10.82 -24.63
CA ASP A 20 -20.19 11.54 -25.07
C ASP A 20 -20.36 12.84 -24.26
N ASN A 21 -21.03 13.84 -24.84
CA ASN A 21 -21.16 15.16 -24.21
C ASN A 21 -21.92 15.05 -22.86
N GLY A 22 -21.29 15.52 -21.79
CA GLY A 22 -21.85 15.47 -20.43
C GLY A 22 -21.62 14.15 -19.68
N PHE A 23 -20.83 13.23 -20.27
CA PHE A 23 -20.52 11.93 -19.69
C PHE A 23 -19.01 11.68 -19.59
N LEU A 24 -18.62 10.77 -18.70
CA LEU A 24 -17.26 10.25 -18.55
C LEU A 24 -17.03 8.96 -19.37
N THR A 25 -18.07 8.47 -20.02
CA THR A 25 -18.09 7.24 -20.83
C THR A 25 -18.58 7.51 -22.25
N CYS A 26 -18.23 6.62 -23.19
CA CYS A 26 -18.82 6.64 -24.54
C CYS A 26 -20.31 6.24 -24.50
N SER A 27 -20.96 6.24 -25.67
CA SER A 27 -22.39 5.89 -25.82
C SER A 27 -22.72 4.41 -25.60
N ASP A 28 -21.75 3.57 -25.25
CA ASP A 28 -21.98 2.16 -24.92
C ASP A 28 -22.90 2.03 -23.68
N PRO A 29 -24.00 1.25 -23.78
CA PRO A 29 -24.95 1.10 -22.67
C PRO A 29 -24.34 0.55 -21.38
N GLY A 30 -23.38 -0.37 -21.47
CA GLY A 30 -22.69 -0.95 -20.32
C GLY A 30 -21.79 0.07 -19.63
N HIS A 31 -21.03 0.85 -20.41
CA HIS A 31 -20.20 1.93 -19.89
C HIS A 31 -21.05 3.04 -19.25
N ARG A 32 -22.16 3.41 -19.89
CA ARG A 32 -23.11 4.41 -19.38
C ARG A 32 -23.77 3.96 -18.08
N HIS A 33 -24.07 2.68 -17.97
CA HIS A 33 -24.63 2.10 -16.76
C HIS A 33 -23.64 2.19 -15.59
N LEU A 34 -22.36 1.86 -15.81
CA LEU A 34 -21.30 2.04 -14.81
C LEU A 34 -21.27 3.49 -14.28
N GLU A 35 -21.22 4.48 -15.17
CA GLU A 35 -21.23 5.89 -14.74
C GLU A 35 -22.51 6.29 -13.99
N THR A 36 -23.64 5.67 -14.33
CA THR A 36 -24.91 5.92 -13.64
C THR A 36 -24.90 5.34 -12.23
N VAL A 37 -24.32 4.14 -12.05
CA VAL A 37 -24.12 3.52 -10.73
C VAL A 37 -23.19 4.39 -9.89
N HIS A 38 -22.09 4.88 -10.46
CA HIS A 38 -21.18 5.84 -9.82
C HIS A 38 -21.92 7.06 -9.24
N LYS A 39 -22.66 7.77 -10.11
CA LYS A 39 -23.39 8.98 -9.73
C LYS A 39 -24.46 8.70 -8.66
N LYS A 40 -25.08 7.52 -8.67
CA LYS A 40 -26.05 7.11 -7.64
C LYS A 40 -25.36 6.86 -6.30
N ARG A 41 -24.20 6.19 -6.29
CA ARG A 41 -23.40 5.92 -5.09
C ARG A 41 -22.95 7.20 -4.40
N ASP A 42 -22.43 8.16 -5.17
CA ASP A 42 -21.98 9.44 -4.62
C ASP A 42 -23.14 10.24 -3.99
N LYS A 43 -24.30 10.25 -4.65
CA LYS A 43 -25.52 10.86 -4.09
C LYS A 43 -25.97 10.18 -2.80
N ALA A 44 -25.93 8.85 -2.74
CA ALA A 44 -26.30 8.08 -1.55
C ALA A 44 -25.33 8.34 -0.39
N MET A 45 -24.02 8.37 -0.65
CA MET A 45 -22.99 8.68 0.35
C MET A 45 -23.14 10.11 0.91
N PHE A 46 -23.43 11.08 0.05
CA PHE A 46 -23.72 12.45 0.49
C PHE A 46 -24.94 12.52 1.42
N GLN A 47 -26.02 11.81 1.06
CA GLN A 47 -27.23 11.73 1.89
C GLN A 47 -26.96 11.04 3.24
N LEU A 48 -26.17 9.96 3.25
CA LEU A 48 -25.79 9.24 4.48
C LEU A 48 -24.94 10.11 5.40
N ARG A 49 -23.90 10.79 4.88
CA ARG A 49 -23.08 11.74 5.66
C ARG A 49 -23.93 12.85 6.27
N THR A 50 -24.88 13.38 5.50
CA THR A 50 -25.82 14.40 5.98
C THR A 50 -26.72 13.88 7.10
N ARG A 51 -27.17 12.62 7.03
CA ARG A 51 -27.96 12.00 8.11
C ARG A 51 -27.15 11.78 9.37
N VAL A 52 -25.94 11.23 9.26
CA VAL A 52 -25.03 11.01 10.41
C VAL A 52 -24.71 12.32 11.12
N ALA A 53 -24.39 13.38 10.37
CA ALA A 53 -24.14 14.71 10.93
C ALA A 53 -25.35 15.30 11.68
N ARG A 54 -26.58 15.01 11.22
CA ARG A 54 -27.82 15.45 11.88
C ARG A 54 -28.18 14.64 13.12
N SER A 55 -27.72 13.39 13.20
CA SER A 55 -27.98 12.51 14.35
C SER A 55 -27.14 12.86 15.58
N GLY A 56 -26.21 13.82 15.49
CA GLY A 56 -25.42 14.28 16.63
C GLY A 56 -24.48 13.23 17.25
N VAL A 57 -24.27 12.11 16.55
CA VAL A 57 -23.32 11.07 16.97
C VAL A 57 -21.92 11.62 16.69
N SER A 58 -21.27 12.14 17.71
CA SER A 58 -19.84 12.43 17.70
C SER A 58 -19.09 11.11 17.62
N ASN A 59 -18.82 10.63 16.40
CA ASN A 59 -17.76 9.63 16.24
C ASN A 59 -16.43 10.35 16.50
N PRO A 60 -15.56 9.82 17.38
CA PRO A 60 -14.21 10.34 17.49
C PRO A 60 -13.56 10.34 16.09
N GLU A 61 -12.86 11.44 15.80
CA GLU A 61 -11.88 11.51 14.71
C GLU A 61 -10.97 10.28 14.88
N ASP A 62 -10.75 9.51 13.81
CA ASP A 62 -9.87 8.32 13.74
C ASP A 62 -10.47 6.91 13.95
N ALA A 63 -11.77 6.73 14.19
CA ALA A 63 -12.35 5.37 14.24
C ALA A 63 -12.60 4.70 12.87
N PHE A 64 -12.16 5.32 11.79
CA PHE A 64 -11.88 4.60 10.56
C PHE A 64 -10.36 4.59 10.40
N GLU A 65 -9.73 3.51 10.83
CA GLU A 65 -8.81 2.83 9.91
C GLU A 65 -9.62 2.69 8.62
N ALA A 66 -9.51 3.70 7.75
CA ALA A 66 -9.83 3.50 6.37
C ALA A 66 -8.75 2.51 5.95
N GLU A 67 -9.07 1.22 6.07
CA GLU A 67 -8.54 0.20 5.18
C GLU A 67 -8.33 0.91 3.86
N ILE A 68 -7.07 0.93 3.41
CA ILE A 68 -6.70 1.49 2.14
C ILE A 68 -7.41 0.59 1.13
N THR A 69 -8.68 0.92 0.90
CA THR A 69 -9.55 0.16 0.04
C THR A 69 -8.97 0.40 -1.31
N ALA A 70 -8.40 -0.68 -1.83
CA ALA A 70 -7.88 -0.83 -3.16
C ALA A 70 -8.73 0.00 -4.12
N GLU A 71 -8.03 0.73 -4.99
CA GLU A 71 -8.50 1.38 -6.21
C GLU A 71 -10.03 1.31 -6.39
N GLU A 72 -10.74 2.43 -6.27
CA GLU A 72 -12.21 2.49 -6.47
C GLU A 72 -12.57 2.24 -7.95
N PHE A 73 -12.34 1.02 -8.43
CA PHE A 73 -12.86 0.52 -9.68
C PHE A 73 -14.32 0.17 -9.48
N GLU A 74 -15.15 0.65 -10.39
CA GLU A 74 -16.49 0.12 -10.52
C GLU A 74 -16.43 -1.04 -11.50
N GLU A 75 -16.62 -2.24 -10.95
CA GLU A 75 -16.72 -3.47 -11.71
C GLU A 75 -18.18 -3.89 -11.79
N MET A 76 -18.61 -4.26 -12.99
CA MET A 76 -19.89 -4.91 -13.21
C MET A 76 -19.68 -6.14 -14.07
N GLU A 77 -20.19 -7.28 -13.61
CA GLU A 77 -20.46 -8.41 -14.49
C GLU A 77 -21.68 -8.07 -15.34
N ILE A 78 -21.49 -7.94 -16.65
CA ILE A 78 -22.63 -7.95 -17.55
C ILE A 78 -23.04 -9.40 -17.70
N LEU A 79 -24.10 -9.78 -16.99
CA LEU A 79 -24.94 -10.90 -17.42
C LEU A 79 -25.52 -10.47 -18.78
N SER A 80 -25.13 -11.17 -19.85
CA SER A 80 -25.86 -11.09 -21.13
C SER A 80 -27.34 -11.27 -20.79
N GLY A 81 -28.14 -10.24 -21.07
CA GLY A 81 -29.39 -9.94 -20.36
C GLY A 81 -30.43 -11.06 -20.32
N ASP A 82 -31.49 -10.82 -19.55
CA ASP A 82 -32.72 -11.64 -19.46
C ASP A 82 -33.49 -11.67 -20.81
N CYS A 83 -32.85 -12.12 -21.87
CA CYS A 83 -33.47 -12.44 -23.14
C CYS A 83 -33.19 -13.94 -23.43
N PRO A 84 -34.21 -14.80 -23.60
CA PRO A 84 -34.02 -16.25 -23.74
C PRO A 84 -33.29 -16.72 -25.01
N ALA A 85 -32.63 -15.83 -25.76
CA ALA A 85 -31.94 -16.18 -26.98
C ALA A 85 -30.55 -15.55 -27.01
N THR A 86 -29.56 -16.42 -27.23
CA THR A 86 -28.12 -16.16 -27.46
C THR A 86 -27.27 -15.80 -26.23
N LYS A 87 -26.75 -16.85 -25.58
CA LYS A 87 -25.51 -16.75 -24.79
C LYS A 87 -24.37 -16.35 -25.75
N ASP A 88 -23.70 -15.24 -25.46
CA ASP A 88 -22.51 -14.81 -26.20
C ASP A 88 -21.41 -15.90 -26.08
N PRO A 89 -20.75 -16.31 -27.18
CA PRO A 89 -19.70 -17.34 -27.16
C PRO A 89 -18.48 -16.97 -26.30
N ASN A 90 -18.34 -15.70 -25.85
CA ASN A 90 -17.21 -15.23 -25.05
C ASN A 90 -17.41 -15.27 -23.53
N GLY A 91 -18.51 -15.82 -23.03
CA GLY A 91 -18.79 -15.93 -21.59
C GLY A 91 -19.06 -14.57 -20.90
N ASN A 92 -19.30 -14.60 -19.58
CA ASN A 92 -19.59 -13.39 -18.80
C ASN A 92 -18.41 -12.41 -18.87
N ARG A 93 -18.62 -11.23 -19.47
CA ARG A 93 -17.60 -10.17 -19.56
C ARG A 93 -17.75 -9.22 -18.38
N LYS A 94 -16.68 -9.08 -17.59
CA LYS A 94 -16.56 -8.02 -16.57
C LYS A 94 -16.16 -6.72 -17.26
N ILE A 95 -17.02 -5.71 -17.20
CA ILE A 95 -16.65 -4.35 -17.58
C ILE A 95 -16.18 -3.62 -16.33
N ARG A 96 -15.03 -2.96 -16.43
CA ARG A 96 -14.44 -2.15 -15.36
C ARG A 96 -14.36 -0.70 -15.82
N ALA A 97 -14.64 0.25 -14.93
CA ALA A 97 -14.41 1.66 -15.18
C ALA A 97 -13.75 2.32 -13.96
N LEU A 98 -12.91 3.33 -14.24
CA LEU A 98 -12.27 4.14 -13.20
C LEU A 98 -12.77 5.57 -13.29
N PHE A 99 -13.80 5.91 -12.52
CA PHE A 99 -14.34 7.27 -12.46
C PHE A 99 -13.61 8.15 -11.43
N GLY A 100 -12.96 7.53 -10.46
CA GLY A 100 -12.12 8.22 -9.47
C GLY A 100 -10.68 8.49 -9.94
N ARG A 101 -9.87 9.05 -9.04
CA ARG A 101 -8.40 9.11 -9.22
C ARG A 101 -7.79 7.77 -8.83
N ARG A 102 -6.71 7.36 -9.52
CA ARG A 102 -5.84 6.28 -9.01
C ARG A 102 -5.20 6.75 -7.71
N LYS A 103 -5.32 5.95 -6.67
CA LYS A 103 -4.70 6.17 -5.36
C LYS A 103 -3.45 5.28 -5.26
N SER A 104 -2.47 5.68 -4.46
CA SER A 104 -1.43 4.75 -4.03
C SER A 104 -2.07 3.67 -3.15
N HIS A 105 -1.49 2.46 -3.18
CA HIS A 105 -1.97 1.36 -2.33
C HIS A 105 -1.37 1.48 -0.93
N ASN A 106 -0.07 1.78 -0.83
CA ASN A 106 0.59 2.00 0.45
C ASN A 106 1.89 2.79 0.27
N GLU A 107 2.28 3.48 1.33
CA GLU A 107 3.63 4.01 1.50
C GLU A 107 4.45 2.97 2.26
N GLN A 108 5.58 2.56 1.68
CA GLN A 108 6.55 1.71 2.34
C GLN A 108 7.71 2.55 2.83
N ILE A 109 8.15 2.30 4.05
CA ILE A 109 9.29 2.96 4.68
C ILE A 109 10.27 1.94 5.23
N ILE A 110 11.56 2.27 5.18
CA ILE A 110 12.59 1.52 5.90
C ILE A 110 13.01 2.36 7.09
N VAL A 111 12.88 1.79 8.28
CA VAL A 111 13.16 2.44 9.55
C VAL A 111 14.24 1.64 10.28
N ARG A 112 15.29 2.32 10.73
CA ARG A 112 16.28 1.70 11.61
C ARG A 112 15.70 1.48 13.00
N PRO A 113 16.22 0.54 13.81
CA PRO A 113 15.76 0.33 15.19
C PRO A 113 15.77 1.58 16.08
N CYS A 114 16.63 2.55 15.79
CA CYS A 114 16.69 3.85 16.48
C CYS A 114 15.60 4.85 16.05
N GLY A 115 14.69 4.49 15.14
CA GLY A 115 13.60 5.34 14.65
C GLY A 115 13.95 6.27 13.50
N MET A 116 15.18 6.19 12.97
CA MET A 116 15.57 6.93 11.78
C MET A 116 14.95 6.30 10.53
N ILE A 117 14.19 7.08 9.77
CA ILE A 117 13.66 6.67 8.47
C ILE A 117 14.77 6.84 7.44
N ILE A 118 15.13 5.78 6.73
CA ILE A 118 16.24 5.82 5.76
C ILE A 118 15.77 5.70 4.32
N ALA A 119 14.58 5.18 4.07
CA ALA A 119 14.01 5.15 2.73
C ALA A 119 12.48 5.23 2.78
N ARG A 120 11.91 5.76 1.70
CA ARG A 120 10.47 5.75 1.42
C ARG A 120 10.25 5.34 -0.02
N ALA A 121 9.16 4.62 -0.29
CA ALA A 121 8.65 4.41 -1.63
C ALA A 121 7.11 4.31 -1.63
N THR A 122 6.50 4.94 -2.63
CA THR A 122 5.06 4.82 -2.90
C THR A 122 4.80 3.61 -3.78
N PHE A 123 3.94 2.71 -3.32
CA PHE A 123 3.61 1.48 -4.04
C PHE A 123 2.21 1.60 -4.66
N PHE A 124 2.12 1.20 -5.93
CA PHE A 124 0.90 1.25 -6.73
C PHE A 124 0.51 -0.19 -7.14
N GLY A 125 -0.30 -0.90 -6.35
CA GLY A 125 -0.76 -2.25 -6.70
C GLY A 125 -1.12 -3.15 -5.51
N SER A 126 -1.52 -4.39 -5.77
CA SER A 126 -1.98 -5.35 -4.74
C SER A 126 -0.84 -5.92 -3.86
N GLU A 127 -1.21 -6.64 -2.80
CA GLU A 127 -0.28 -7.22 -1.82
C GLU A 127 0.80 -8.13 -2.44
N THR A 128 0.48 -8.91 -3.49
CA THR A 128 1.47 -9.76 -4.17
C THR A 128 2.53 -8.94 -4.91
N VAL A 129 2.12 -7.82 -5.51
CA VAL A 129 3.06 -6.86 -6.13
C VAL A 129 3.87 -6.14 -5.06
N THR A 130 3.24 -5.87 -3.91
CA THR A 130 3.91 -5.28 -2.74
C THR A 130 5.07 -6.15 -2.27
N GLN A 131 4.94 -7.48 -2.21
CA GLN A 131 6.05 -8.36 -1.80
C GLN A 131 7.28 -8.26 -2.72
N THR A 132 7.08 -8.37 -4.04
CA THR A 132 8.16 -8.16 -5.03
C THR A 132 8.74 -6.76 -4.93
N ALA A 133 7.88 -5.75 -4.74
CA ALA A 133 8.30 -4.38 -4.60
C ALA A 133 9.05 -4.13 -3.28
N VAL A 134 8.74 -4.81 -2.17
CA VAL A 134 9.50 -4.73 -0.90
C VAL A 134 10.90 -5.31 -1.08
N GLY A 135 11.02 -6.48 -1.74
CA GLY A 135 12.32 -7.06 -2.07
C GLY A 135 13.15 -6.13 -2.96
N ALA A 136 12.53 -5.63 -4.04
CA ALA A 136 13.18 -4.67 -4.94
C ALA A 136 13.54 -3.36 -4.23
N PHE A 137 12.65 -2.83 -3.40
CA PHE A 137 12.86 -1.60 -2.63
C PHE A 137 14.05 -1.75 -1.68
N THR A 138 14.13 -2.89 -0.98
CA THR A 138 15.28 -3.22 -0.13
C THR A 138 16.57 -3.23 -0.94
N CYS A 139 16.61 -3.88 -2.10
CA CYS A 139 17.77 -3.88 -2.99
C CYS A 139 18.13 -2.47 -3.52
N LEU A 140 17.12 -1.67 -3.87
CA LEU A 140 17.30 -0.32 -4.40
C LEU A 140 17.83 0.65 -3.33
N THR A 141 17.41 0.45 -2.07
CA THR A 141 17.94 1.18 -0.92
C THR A 141 19.36 0.74 -0.59
N PHE A 142 19.65 -0.55 -0.60
CA PHE A 142 20.95 -1.11 -0.23
C PHE A 142 21.70 -1.65 -1.46
N ARG A 143 22.20 -0.73 -2.28
CA ARG A 143 22.78 -1.05 -3.62
C ARG A 143 24.07 -1.84 -3.59
N THR A 144 24.75 -1.90 -2.45
CA THR A 144 26.02 -2.61 -2.29
C THR A 144 25.89 -3.70 -1.24
N LYS A 145 26.66 -4.78 -1.39
CA LYS A 145 26.70 -5.87 -0.40
C LYS A 145 27.04 -5.35 0.99
N ASP A 146 27.98 -4.40 1.09
CA ASP A 146 28.40 -3.84 2.37
C ASP A 146 27.32 -2.95 3.02
N SER A 147 26.38 -2.41 2.23
CA SER A 147 25.25 -1.62 2.74
C SER A 147 24.03 -2.45 3.14
N MET A 148 23.92 -3.68 2.65
CA MET A 148 22.79 -4.57 2.93
C MET A 148 22.77 -4.93 4.42
N PRO A 149 21.63 -4.80 5.12
CA PRO A 149 21.53 -5.26 6.48
C PRO A 149 21.59 -6.79 6.54
N ASP A 150 22.17 -7.32 7.61
CA ASP A 150 22.18 -8.76 7.87
C ASP A 150 20.76 -9.29 8.15
N ILE A 151 19.87 -8.43 8.65
CA ILE A 151 18.49 -8.78 9.02
C ILE A 151 17.51 -7.73 8.48
N VAL A 152 16.44 -8.19 7.84
CA VAL A 152 15.30 -7.36 7.44
C VAL A 152 14.07 -7.83 8.20
N PHE A 153 13.43 -6.92 8.95
CA PHE A 153 12.23 -7.21 9.73
C PHE A 153 11.00 -6.62 9.03
N TYR A 154 10.05 -7.49 8.65
CA TYR A 154 8.83 -7.13 7.94
C TYR A 154 7.70 -8.08 8.34
N ASP A 155 6.47 -7.56 8.40
CA ASP A 155 5.31 -8.24 8.97
C ASP A 155 4.88 -9.47 8.17
N ASN A 156 5.23 -9.57 6.89
CA ASN A 156 4.94 -10.71 6.02
C ASN A 156 6.23 -11.29 5.41
N ASN A 157 7.28 -11.38 6.24
CA ASN A 157 8.59 -11.89 5.85
C ASN A 157 8.55 -13.33 5.31
N CYS A 158 7.61 -14.17 5.76
CA CYS A 158 7.49 -15.54 5.25
C CYS A 158 7.09 -15.58 3.77
N SER A 159 6.18 -14.71 3.34
CA SER A 159 5.76 -14.66 1.94
C SER A 159 6.84 -14.00 1.08
N LEU A 160 7.52 -12.97 1.62
CA LEU A 160 8.69 -12.38 0.99
C LEU A 160 9.79 -13.43 0.77
N TYR A 161 10.16 -14.18 1.81
CA TYR A 161 11.17 -15.24 1.73
C TYR A 161 10.79 -16.30 0.69
N LYS A 162 9.52 -16.74 0.69
CA LYS A 162 9.02 -17.70 -0.30
C LYS A 162 9.16 -17.18 -1.73
N HIS A 163 8.84 -15.91 -1.95
CA HIS A 163 9.00 -15.26 -3.24
C HIS A 163 10.47 -15.21 -3.66
N LEU A 164 11.37 -14.77 -2.76
CA LEU A 164 12.81 -14.68 -3.03
C LEU A 164 13.42 -16.05 -3.36
N VAL A 165 13.02 -17.11 -2.66
CA VAL A 165 13.44 -18.49 -2.99
C VAL A 165 12.93 -18.90 -4.37
N HIS A 166 11.68 -18.59 -4.71
CA HIS A 166 11.09 -18.94 -6.00
C HIS A 166 11.79 -18.25 -7.18
N VAL A 167 12.22 -17.00 -7.01
CA VAL A 167 12.97 -16.26 -8.05
C VAL A 167 14.49 -16.46 -7.95
N GLU A 168 14.94 -17.36 -7.06
CA GLU A 168 16.36 -17.67 -6.81
C GLU A 168 17.22 -16.46 -6.45
N ASP A 169 16.64 -15.50 -5.70
CA ASP A 169 17.33 -14.28 -5.30
C ASP A 169 18.50 -14.59 -4.32
N PRO A 170 19.73 -14.12 -4.58
CA PRO A 170 20.87 -14.32 -3.69
C PRO A 170 20.67 -13.80 -2.25
N LEU A 171 19.77 -12.85 -2.02
CA LEU A 171 19.49 -12.26 -0.71
C LEU A 171 19.16 -13.30 0.36
N VAL A 172 18.48 -14.40 -0.01
CA VAL A 172 18.11 -15.47 0.94
C VAL A 172 19.31 -16.15 1.59
N LYS A 173 20.52 -15.98 1.02
CA LYS A 173 21.77 -16.54 1.53
C LYS A 173 22.54 -15.58 2.43
N THR A 174 22.26 -14.27 2.32
CA THR A 174 23.05 -13.23 2.98
C THR A 174 22.24 -12.41 3.99
N VAL A 175 20.91 -12.46 3.93
CA VAL A 175 20.00 -11.69 4.78
C VAL A 175 19.04 -12.62 5.49
N GLY A 176 18.86 -12.42 6.78
CA GLY A 176 17.85 -13.08 7.60
C GLY A 176 16.50 -12.36 7.52
N PHE A 177 15.43 -13.15 7.45
CA PHE A 177 14.04 -12.67 7.35
C PHE A 177 13.18 -13.23 8.49
N PRO A 178 13.46 -12.86 9.77
CA PRO A 178 12.66 -13.30 10.90
C PRO A 178 11.22 -12.76 10.79
N VAL A 179 10.23 -13.58 11.15
CA VAL A 179 8.86 -13.09 11.41
C VAL A 179 8.70 -12.71 12.87
N ASP A 180 7.85 -11.74 13.18
CA ASP A 180 7.53 -11.43 14.57
C ASP A 180 6.82 -12.60 15.27
N VAL A 181 7.00 -12.70 16.59
CA VAL A 181 6.40 -13.77 17.42
C VAL A 181 4.87 -13.73 17.33
N PHE A 182 4.27 -12.52 17.30
CA PHE A 182 2.83 -12.38 17.14
C PHE A 182 2.36 -12.82 15.74
N HIS A 183 3.12 -12.49 14.70
CA HIS A 183 2.82 -12.98 13.34
C HIS A 183 2.86 -14.51 13.27
N TRP A 184 3.85 -15.13 13.91
CA TRP A 184 3.96 -16.58 14.02
C TRP A 184 2.79 -17.21 14.79
N GLU A 185 2.33 -16.58 15.87
CA GLU A 185 1.26 -17.10 16.72
C GLU A 185 -0.14 -16.92 16.11
N CYS A 186 -0.42 -15.78 15.48
CA CYS A 186 -1.78 -15.35 15.13
C CYS A 186 -2.12 -15.37 13.63
N LYS A 187 -1.16 -15.21 12.72
CA LYS A 187 -1.47 -14.98 11.28
C LYS A 187 -1.33 -16.20 10.38
N HIS A 188 -0.60 -17.23 10.78
CA HIS A 188 -0.44 -18.46 10.00
C HIS A 188 -0.93 -19.70 10.75
N LYS A 189 -1.47 -20.68 10.02
CA LYS A 189 -1.50 -22.06 10.54
C LYS A 189 -0.05 -22.47 10.77
N LYS A 190 0.29 -22.96 11.97
CA LYS A 190 1.63 -23.35 12.48
C LYS A 190 2.45 -24.34 11.59
N ASN A 191 2.01 -24.58 10.36
CA ASN A 191 2.38 -25.70 9.51
C ASN A 191 3.06 -25.26 8.19
N THR A 192 3.19 -23.96 7.91
CA THR A 192 3.99 -23.51 6.75
C THR A 192 5.48 -23.60 7.10
N VAL A 193 6.24 -24.35 6.29
CA VAL A 193 7.67 -24.63 6.51
C VAL A 193 8.48 -23.33 6.63
N GLU A 194 8.06 -22.31 5.91
CA GLU A 194 8.68 -20.99 5.89
C GLU A 194 8.68 -20.34 7.27
N CYS A 195 7.52 -20.17 7.92
CA CYS A 195 7.41 -19.56 9.25
C CYS A 195 8.04 -20.41 10.36
N SER A 196 7.97 -21.74 10.23
CA SER A 196 8.44 -22.64 11.28
C SER A 196 9.94 -22.92 11.22
N TYR A 197 10.57 -22.81 10.05
CA TYR A 197 11.95 -23.26 9.84
C TYR A 197 12.88 -22.26 9.15
N HIS A 198 12.38 -21.29 8.39
CA HIS A 198 13.24 -20.32 7.69
C HIS A 198 13.17 -18.92 8.30
N CYS A 199 11.98 -18.52 8.74
CA CYS A 199 11.73 -17.22 9.34
C CYS A 199 11.58 -17.28 10.86
N SER A 200 11.86 -18.42 11.50
CA SER A 200 11.66 -18.58 12.94
C SER A 200 12.58 -17.64 13.73
N PRO A 201 12.04 -16.84 14.68
CA PRO A 201 12.83 -16.03 15.61
C PRO A 201 13.98 -16.77 16.29
N LEU A 202 13.78 -18.06 16.60
CA LEU A 202 14.75 -18.89 17.31
C LEU A 202 16.03 -19.15 16.52
N LEU A 203 16.02 -18.91 15.20
CA LEU A 203 17.20 -19.02 14.35
C LEU A 203 18.10 -17.79 14.40
N PHE A 204 17.62 -16.72 15.04
CA PHE A 204 18.33 -15.46 15.18
C PHE A 204 18.52 -15.14 16.67
N PRO A 205 19.25 -16.00 17.43
CA PRO A 205 19.44 -15.81 18.86
C PRO A 205 20.08 -14.47 19.22
N GLU A 206 20.87 -13.89 18.32
CA GLU A 206 21.47 -12.56 18.44
C GLU A 206 20.44 -11.41 18.51
N LEU A 207 19.21 -11.65 18.06
CA LEU A 207 18.12 -10.68 18.14
C LEU A 207 17.33 -10.79 19.44
N ILE A 208 17.45 -11.91 20.15
CA ILE A 208 16.68 -12.22 21.36
C ILE A 208 17.46 -11.77 22.59
N GLY A 209 16.93 -10.76 23.26
CA GLY A 209 17.44 -10.25 24.53
C GLY A 209 16.96 -11.01 25.76
N GLU A 210 17.27 -10.42 26.90
CA GLU A 210 16.92 -10.96 28.21
C GLU A 210 15.40 -11.16 28.30
N GLN A 211 14.98 -12.24 28.96
CA GLN A 211 13.56 -12.61 29.13
C GLN A 211 12.81 -12.96 27.81
N LYS A 212 13.53 -13.31 26.73
CA LYS A 212 12.96 -13.64 25.41
C LYS A 212 12.25 -12.47 24.72
N ALA A 213 12.56 -11.24 25.10
CA ALA A 213 12.15 -10.04 24.37
C ALA A 213 13.16 -9.68 23.27
N TRP A 214 12.79 -8.90 22.27
CA TRP A 214 13.74 -8.43 21.25
C TRP A 214 14.77 -7.46 21.87
N HIS A 215 16.04 -7.55 21.47
CA HIS A 215 17.10 -6.59 21.84
C HIS A 215 16.87 -5.18 21.26
N PHE A 216 16.01 -5.08 20.25
CA PHE A 216 15.73 -3.87 19.52
C PHE A 216 14.23 -3.56 19.57
N ASN A 217 13.89 -2.30 19.29
CA ASN A 217 12.49 -1.88 19.22
C ASN A 217 11.82 -2.43 17.96
N SER A 218 11.19 -3.61 18.05
CA SER A 218 10.46 -4.22 16.94
C SER A 218 9.22 -3.43 16.52
N SER A 219 8.65 -2.62 17.43
CA SER A 219 7.45 -1.81 17.18
C SER A 219 7.74 -0.46 16.49
N ILE A 220 9.01 -0.09 16.29
CA ILE A 220 9.36 1.24 15.78
C ILE A 220 8.81 1.50 14.37
N ALA A 221 8.74 0.45 13.53
CA ALA A 221 8.18 0.53 12.19
C ALA A 221 6.67 0.84 12.24
N GLU A 222 5.94 0.13 13.11
CA GLU A 222 4.50 0.35 13.34
C GLU A 222 4.23 1.75 13.90
N GLN A 223 4.96 2.18 14.94
CA GLN A 223 4.83 3.54 15.48
C GLN A 223 5.12 4.62 14.43
N THR A 224 6.07 4.36 13.52
CA THR A 224 6.39 5.28 12.44
C THR A 224 5.30 5.31 11.37
N ASN A 225 4.68 4.16 11.07
CA ASN A 225 3.51 4.09 10.20
C ASN A 225 2.32 4.85 10.79
N VAL A 226 2.05 4.75 12.10
CA VAL A 226 1.00 5.53 12.77
C VAL A 226 1.29 7.03 12.64
N TRP A 227 2.52 7.46 12.84
CA TRP A 227 2.93 8.86 12.65
C TRP A 227 2.70 9.34 11.20
N LEU A 228 3.03 8.51 10.20
CA LEU A 228 2.75 8.80 8.79
C LEU A 228 1.24 8.87 8.50
N GLY A 229 0.47 8.01 9.17
CA GLY A 229 -0.99 7.95 9.05
C GLY A 229 -1.69 9.25 9.44
N GLY A 230 -1.13 10.00 10.39
CA GLY A 230 -1.61 11.32 10.80
C GLY A 230 -1.67 12.35 9.66
N PHE A 231 -0.96 12.12 8.53
CA PHE A 231 -1.00 13.00 7.37
C PHE A 231 -1.97 12.52 6.26
N HIS A 232 -2.61 11.36 6.39
CA HIS A 232 -3.46 10.82 5.34
C HIS A 232 -4.59 11.77 4.92
N ALA A 233 -5.16 12.54 5.84
CA ALA A 233 -6.21 13.50 5.54
C ALA A 233 -5.74 14.60 4.58
N ILE A 234 -4.57 15.20 4.84
CA ILE A 234 -4.03 16.28 4.00
C ILE A 234 -3.49 15.75 2.67
N LEU A 235 -2.92 14.54 2.67
CA LEU A 235 -2.34 13.92 1.49
C LEU A 235 -3.39 13.47 0.46
N ARG A 236 -4.60 13.13 0.90
CA ARG A 236 -5.67 12.56 0.07
C ARG A 236 -5.99 13.37 -1.19
N GLU A 237 -5.91 14.70 -1.09
CA GLU A 237 -6.27 15.61 -2.18
C GLU A 237 -5.05 16.15 -2.94
N MET A 238 -3.84 15.79 -2.52
CA MET A 238 -2.61 16.27 -3.16
C MET A 238 -2.37 15.58 -4.51
N GLY A 239 -1.84 16.34 -5.46
CA GLY A 239 -1.23 15.76 -6.67
C GLY A 239 0.14 15.17 -6.33
N ALA A 240 0.61 14.22 -7.16
CA ALA A 240 1.83 13.44 -6.91
C ALA A 240 3.05 14.28 -6.49
N SER A 241 3.39 15.34 -7.21
CA SER A 241 4.57 16.16 -6.86
C SER A 241 4.44 16.85 -5.50
N LYS A 242 3.23 17.26 -5.10
CA LYS A 242 2.99 17.86 -3.78
C LYS A 242 3.01 16.80 -2.69
N PHE A 243 2.44 15.63 -2.99
CA PHE A 243 2.43 14.47 -2.10
C PHE A 243 3.86 14.05 -1.75
N ASP A 244 4.72 13.85 -2.75
CA ASP A 244 6.11 13.45 -2.54
C ASP A 244 6.91 14.50 -1.79
N PHE A 245 6.84 15.76 -2.25
CA PHE A 245 7.53 16.87 -1.57
C PHE A 245 7.12 16.98 -0.09
N PHE A 246 5.82 16.88 0.20
CA PHE A 246 5.32 16.97 1.56
C PHE A 246 5.85 15.83 2.42
N LEU A 247 5.72 14.58 1.96
CA LEU A 247 6.18 13.42 2.72
C LEU A 247 7.70 13.46 2.96
N ASP A 248 8.48 13.80 1.93
CA ASP A 248 9.93 13.88 2.05
C ASP A 248 10.34 14.97 3.05
N GLU A 249 9.72 16.14 3.01
CA GLU A 249 9.97 17.22 3.98
C GLU A 249 9.56 16.82 5.41
N MET A 250 8.42 16.15 5.57
CA MET A 250 7.97 15.67 6.89
C MET A 250 8.93 14.61 7.46
N ILE A 251 9.41 13.69 6.63
CA ILE A 251 10.39 12.67 7.02
C ILE A 251 11.72 13.34 7.40
N MET A 252 12.20 14.30 6.60
CA MET A 252 13.42 15.04 6.89
C MET A 252 13.33 15.76 8.24
N ARG A 253 12.18 16.39 8.54
CA ARG A 253 11.94 17.04 9.84
C ARG A 253 11.89 16.06 10.99
N LYS A 254 11.17 14.94 10.84
CA LYS A 254 11.13 13.88 11.86
C LYS A 254 12.54 13.38 12.16
N ASN A 255 13.32 13.05 11.13
CA ASN A 255 14.68 12.58 11.27
C ASN A 255 15.59 13.59 11.98
N LYS A 256 15.45 14.90 11.72
CA LYS A 256 16.19 15.93 12.47
C LYS A 256 15.87 15.90 13.96
N LEU A 257 14.59 15.79 14.31
CA LEU A 257 14.15 15.71 15.72
C LEU A 257 14.62 14.41 16.37
N THR A 258 14.50 13.28 15.67
CA THR A 258 14.98 11.97 16.14
C THR A 258 16.50 12.01 16.35
N LEU A 259 17.26 12.57 15.41
CA LEU A 259 18.71 12.69 15.53
C LEU A 259 19.09 13.54 16.75
N ALA A 260 18.50 14.73 16.91
CA ALA A 260 18.76 15.59 18.06
C ALA A 260 18.44 14.91 19.40
N LYS A 261 17.34 14.13 19.45
CA LYS A 261 17.01 13.32 20.62
C LYS A 261 18.08 12.26 20.90
N LEU A 262 18.49 11.52 19.87
CA LEU A 262 19.51 10.47 20.00
C LEU A 262 20.86 11.04 20.44
N GLU A 263 21.28 12.18 19.88
CA GLU A 263 22.50 12.89 20.28
C GLU A 263 22.45 13.34 21.74
N ALA A 264 21.30 13.86 22.20
CA ALA A 264 21.10 14.24 23.60
C ALA A 264 21.15 13.03 24.56
N GLU A 265 20.77 11.85 24.09
CA GLU A 265 20.85 10.57 24.82
C GLU A 265 22.25 9.93 24.71
N GLY A 266 23.20 10.56 24.02
CA GLY A 266 24.56 10.04 23.81
C GLY A 266 24.64 8.88 22.80
N ALA A 267 23.58 8.64 22.03
CA ALA A 267 23.55 7.64 20.98
C ALA A 267 24.20 8.18 19.68
N CYS A 268 24.83 7.29 18.91
CA CYS A 268 25.41 7.61 17.60
C CYS A 268 24.66 6.82 16.51
N PRO A 269 23.53 7.34 15.99
CA PRO A 269 22.85 6.67 14.89
C PRO A 269 23.78 6.65 13.68
N GLY A 270 24.10 5.45 13.18
CA GLY A 270 24.95 5.31 12.01
C GLY A 270 24.32 5.99 10.80
N LEU A 271 24.82 7.18 10.44
CA LEU A 271 24.48 7.90 9.22
C LEU A 271 25.31 7.33 8.08
N ARG A 272 25.08 6.08 7.65
CA ARG A 272 25.49 5.72 6.29
C ARG A 272 24.58 6.49 5.34
N PRO A 273 25.11 7.42 4.51
CA PRO A 273 24.29 8.26 3.65
C PRO A 273 23.56 7.41 2.61
N LEU A 274 22.40 7.93 2.19
CA LEU A 274 21.64 7.49 1.01
C LEU A 274 22.48 7.56 -0.27
#